data_AF-A0AAW6KIG4-F1
#
_entry.id   AF-A0AAW6KIG4-F1
#
_cell.length_a   1.000
_cell.length_b   1.000
_cell.length_c   1.000
_cell.angle_alpha   90.00
_cell.angle_beta   90.00
_cell.angle_gamma   90.00
#
_symmetry.space_group_name_H-M   'P 1'
#
loop_
_entity.id
_entity.type
_entity.pdbx_description
1 polymer ?
#
loop_
_entity_poly.entity_id
_entity_poly.type
_entity_poly.pdbx_seq_one_letter_code
_entity_poly.pdbx_strand_id
1 'polypeptide(L)'
;MKVKVAINGFGRIGRMVFRKAMLDEQIDIAVINASYPPETLAHLIKYDTNHGRYELDVNAGDDCLFVNGKKVMLTNQRDPKLLPWAQYGIDIV
;
A
#
# COMPACT_ATOMS: atom_id res chain seq x y z
N MET A 1 8.39 -17.08 -7.40
CA MET A 1 8.79 -15.94 -6.56
C MET A 1 7.86 -14.79 -6.88
N LYS A 2 7.43 -14.02 -5.88
CA LYS A 2 6.64 -12.80 -6.10
C LYS A 2 7.59 -11.61 -6.20
N VAL A 3 7.25 -10.64 -7.04
CA VAL A 3 7.99 -9.38 -7.12
C VAL A 3 7.54 -8.51 -5.94
N LYS A 4 8.49 -8.07 -5.13
CA LYS A 4 8.24 -7.18 -3.99
C LYS A 4 8.19 -5.74 -4.46
N VAL A 5 7.04 -5.12 -4.25
CA VAL A 5 6.75 -3.77 -4.73
C VAL A 5 6.55 -2.83 -3.56
N ALA A 6 7.12 -1.62 -3.66
CA ALA A 6 6.74 -0.49 -2.84
C ALA A 6 5.90 0.49 -3.67
N ILE A 7 5.08 1.31 -3.01
CA ILE A 7 4.39 2.42 -3.65
C ILE A 7 4.81 3.71 -2.97
N ASN A 8 5.47 4.60 -3.72
CA ASN A 8 5.82 5.93 -3.22
C ASN A 8 4.79 6.98 -3.66
N GLY A 9 3.93 7.40 -2.72
CA GLY A 9 2.85 8.34 -2.99
C GLY A 9 1.52 7.64 -3.19
N PHE A 10 0.62 7.78 -2.22
CA PHE A 10 -0.64 7.04 -2.16
C PHE A 10 -1.87 7.88 -2.53
N GLY A 11 -1.71 8.64 -3.60
CA GLY A 11 -2.78 9.40 -4.24
C GLY A 11 -3.72 8.52 -5.06
N ARG A 12 -4.42 9.10 -6.03
CA ARG A 12 -5.40 8.37 -6.85
C ARG A 12 -4.78 7.19 -7.60
N ILE A 13 -3.68 7.41 -8.32
CA ILE A 13 -3.02 6.34 -9.09
C ILE A 13 -2.45 5.26 -8.17
N GLY A 14 -1.71 5.66 -7.12
CA GLY A 14 -1.15 4.71 -6.14
C GLY A 14 -2.21 3.80 -5.52
N ARG A 15 -3.38 4.35 -5.14
CA ARG A 15 -4.50 3.53 -4.63
C ARG A 15 -5.08 2.57 -5.66
N MET A 16 -5.18 2.97 -6.93
CA MET A 16 -5.70 2.08 -7.97
C MET A 16 -4.73 0.96 -8.33
N VAL A 17 -3.43 1.28 -8.42
CA VAL A 17 -2.37 0.28 -8.55
C VAL A 17 -2.42 -0.69 -7.38
N PHE A 18 -2.52 -0.18 -6.15
CA PHE A 18 -2.64 -1.00 -4.95
C PHE A 18 -3.85 -1.95 -5.00
N ARG A 19 -5.04 -1.41 -5.30
CA ARG A 19 -6.27 -2.21 -5.38
C ARG A 19 -6.12 -3.36 -6.37
N LYS A 20 -5.51 -3.12 -7.54
CA LYS A 20 -5.32 -4.13 -8.58
C LYS A 20 -4.24 -5.15 -8.22
N ALA A 21 -3.09 -4.68 -7.73
CA ALA A 21 -1.94 -5.51 -7.40
C ALA A 21 -2.20 -6.45 -6.21
N MET A 22 -3.05 -6.05 -5.26
CA MET A 22 -3.44 -6.91 -4.14
C MET A 22 -4.20 -8.19 -4.53
N LEU A 23 -4.79 -8.19 -5.73
CA LEU A 23 -5.49 -9.32 -6.33
C LEU A 23 -4.58 -10.17 -7.21
N ASP A 24 -3.35 -9.70 -7.48
CA ASP A 24 -2.38 -10.41 -8.30
C ASP A 24 -1.49 -11.29 -7.41
N GLU A 25 -1.45 -12.58 -7.71
CA GLU A 25 -0.64 -13.52 -6.93
C GLU A 25 0.86 -13.38 -7.18
N GLN A 26 1.28 -12.74 -8.28
CA GLN A 26 2.69 -12.54 -8.63
C GLN A 26 3.29 -11.29 -7.97
N ILE A 27 2.46 -10.41 -7.41
CA ILE A 27 2.89 -9.16 -6.79
C ILE A 27 2.74 -9.25 -5.26
N ASP A 28 3.75 -8.74 -4.56
CA ASP A 28 3.75 -8.57 -3.11
C ASP A 28 3.98 -7.10 -2.76
N ILE A 29 2.90 -6.36 -2.45
CA ILE A 29 3.05 -4.98 -1.99
C ILE A 29 3.47 -5.01 -0.52
N ALA A 30 4.76 -4.75 -0.29
CA ALA A 30 5.35 -4.83 1.03
C ALA A 30 5.28 -3.50 1.79
N VAL A 31 5.45 -2.36 1.09
CA VAL A 31 5.55 -1.03 1.72
C VAL A 31 4.83 0.04 0.91
N ILE A 32 4.18 0.98 1.58
CA ILE A 32 3.66 2.21 0.99
C ILE A 32 4.28 3.39 1.73
N ASN A 33 4.78 4.38 0.99
CA ASN A 33 5.10 5.69 1.54
C ASN A 33 3.94 6.66 1.32
N ALA A 34 3.35 7.15 2.40
CA ALA A 34 2.17 8.00 2.39
C ALA A 34 2.15 8.96 3.59
N SER A 35 1.59 10.15 3.39
CA SER A 35 1.58 11.19 4.42
C SER A 35 0.35 11.21 5.32
N TYR A 36 -0.57 10.26 5.15
CA TYR A 36 -1.82 10.20 5.91
C TYR A 36 -1.80 9.05 6.92
N PRO A 37 -2.55 9.17 8.04
CA PRO A 37 -2.70 8.09 9.01
C PRO A 37 -3.28 6.81 8.39
N PRO A 38 -2.94 5.63 8.92
CA PRO A 38 -3.41 4.33 8.42
C PRO A 38 -4.93 4.23 8.26
N GLU A 39 -5.71 4.79 9.19
CA GLU A 39 -7.18 4.77 9.17
C GLU A 39 -7.72 5.54 7.97
N THR A 40 -7.10 6.67 7.65
CA THR A 40 -7.45 7.48 6.50
C THR A 40 -7.16 6.72 5.21
N LEU A 41 -5.99 6.08 5.13
CA LEU A 41 -5.60 5.28 3.96
C LEU A 41 -6.52 4.07 3.78
N ALA A 42 -6.83 3.36 4.86
CA ALA A 42 -7.77 2.24 4.84
C ALA A 42 -9.14 2.68 4.33
N HIS A 43 -9.66 3.80 4.81
CA HIS A 43 -10.93 4.36 4.32
C HIS A 43 -10.89 4.69 2.83
N LEU A 44 -9.84 5.39 2.37
CA LEU A 44 -9.68 5.77 0.96
C LEU A 44 -9.42 4.58 0.03
N ILE A 45 -8.86 3.48 0.55
CA ILE A 45 -8.78 2.22 -0.19
C ILE A 45 -10.15 1.57 -0.23
N LYS A 46 -10.93 1.53 0.86
CA LYS A 46 -12.26 0.89 0.89
C LYS A 46 -13.26 1.60 -0.01
N TYR A 47 -13.23 2.93 -0.05
CA TYR A 47 -14.26 3.74 -0.70
C TYR A 47 -13.64 4.66 -1.75
N ASP A 48 -13.98 4.44 -3.01
CA ASP A 48 -13.62 5.32 -4.11
C ASP A 48 -14.88 5.71 -4.87
N THR A 49 -15.10 7.00 -5.10
CA THR A 49 -16.33 7.50 -5.72
C THR A 49 -16.52 7.00 -7.15
N ASN A 50 -15.43 6.86 -7.92
CA ASN A 50 -15.50 6.49 -9.33
C ASN A 50 -15.38 4.98 -9.56
N HIS A 51 -14.60 4.29 -8.72
CA HIS A 51 -14.34 2.85 -8.85
C HIS A 51 -15.09 2.00 -7.82
N GLY A 52 -15.95 2.62 -7.01
CA GLY A 52 -16.78 1.93 -6.02
C GLY A 52 -16.00 1.39 -4.83
N ARG A 53 -16.68 0.48 -4.12
CA ARG A 53 -16.16 -0.18 -2.93
C ARG A 53 -15.10 -1.21 -3.31
N TYR A 54 -14.05 -1.29 -2.50
CA TYR A 54 -13.04 -2.32 -2.65
C TYR A 54 -13.55 -3.66 -2.12
N GLU A 55 -13.19 -4.75 -2.81
CA GLU A 55 -13.74 -6.09 -2.54
C GLU A 55 -13.07 -6.78 -1.35
N LEU A 56 -11.82 -6.44 -1.06
CA LEU A 56 -11.08 -7.03 0.05
C LEU A 56 -11.32 -6.25 1.34
N ASP A 57 -11.28 -6.96 2.46
CA ASP A 57 -11.25 -6.33 3.77
C ASP A 57 -9.93 -5.59 4.00
N VAL A 58 -10.00 -4.40 4.61
CA VAL A 58 -8.86 -3.51 4.83
C VAL A 58 -8.93 -2.95 6.24
N ASN A 59 -7.96 -3.24 7.09
CA ASN A 59 -7.93 -2.70 8.44
C ASN A 59 -6.67 -1.88 8.65
N ALA A 60 -6.79 -0.81 9.43
CA ALA A 60 -5.66 -0.04 9.89
C ALA A 60 -5.04 -0.74 11.12
N GLY A 61 -3.72 -0.82 11.15
CA GLY A 61 -2.94 -0.97 12.38
C GLY A 61 -2.11 0.28 12.62
N ASP A 62 -1.17 0.25 13.57
CA ASP A 62 -0.41 1.45 13.98
C ASP A 62 0.43 2.05 12.86
N ASP A 63 1.29 1.24 12.22
CA ASP A 63 2.17 1.66 11.12
C ASP A 63 2.00 0.76 9.89
N CYS A 64 0.80 0.22 9.70
CA CYS A 64 0.52 -0.74 8.64
C CYS A 64 -0.95 -0.81 8.25
N LEU A 65 -1.20 -1.46 7.12
CA LEU A 65 -2.53 -1.89 6.69
C LEU A 65 -2.58 -3.41 6.66
N PHE A 66 -3.70 -3.98 7.08
CA PHE A 66 -4.03 -5.38 6.90
C PHE A 66 -5.05 -5.51 5.78
N VAL A 67 -4.68 -6.11 4.64
CA VAL A 67 -5.57 -6.33 3.50
C VAL A 67 -5.77 -7.81 3.30
N ASN A 68 -6.98 -8.30 3.56
CA ASN A 68 -7.32 -9.73 3.56
C ASN A 68 -6.28 -10.58 4.34
N GLY A 69 -5.89 -10.10 5.52
CA GLY A 69 -4.88 -10.73 6.38
C GLY A 69 -3.41 -10.47 5.98
N LYS A 70 -3.13 -9.90 4.80
CA LYS A 70 -1.76 -9.51 4.41
C LYS A 70 -1.37 -8.19 5.05
N LYS A 71 -0.20 -8.13 5.67
CA LYS A 71 0.35 -6.91 6.28
C LYS A 71 1.14 -6.11 5.26
N VAL A 72 0.82 -4.82 5.12
CA VAL A 72 1.54 -3.83 4.30
C VAL A 72 2.07 -2.75 5.20
N MET A 73 3.37 -2.51 5.18
CA MET A 73 3.99 -1.49 6.02
C MET A 73 3.71 -0.09 5.47
N LEU A 74 3.50 0.86 6.37
CA LEU A 74 3.40 2.27 6.02
C LEU A 74 4.68 3.00 6.44
N THR A 75 5.08 3.95 5.63
CA THR A 75 6.16 4.90 5.91
C THR A 75 5.68 6.30 5.57
N ASN A 76 6.30 7.32 6.16
CA ASN A 76 5.99 8.71 5.88
C ASN A 76 7.29 9.53 5.83
N GLN A 77 8.07 9.32 4.77
CA GLN A 77 9.34 10.00 4.54
C GLN A 77 9.26 10.84 3.26
N ARG A 78 9.69 12.10 3.36
CA ARG A 78 9.70 13.04 2.25
C ARG A 78 10.91 12.87 1.34
N ASP A 79 12.07 12.54 1.89
CA ASP A 79 13.29 12.31 1.10
C ASP A 79 13.30 10.85 0.60
N PRO A 80 13.18 10.60 -0.72
CA PRO A 80 13.19 9.25 -1.26
C PRO A 80 14.48 8.47 -0.95
N LYS A 81 15.60 9.16 -0.69
CA LYS A 81 16.89 8.52 -0.36
C LYS A 81 16.90 7.90 1.03
N LEU A 82 16.03 8.36 1.92
CA LEU A 82 15.90 7.86 3.29
C LEU A 82 14.87 6.74 3.42
N LEU A 83 14.21 6.36 2.33
CA LEU A 83 13.21 5.29 2.36
C LEU A 83 13.91 3.92 2.48
N PRO A 84 13.46 3.06 3.42
CA PRO A 84 14.15 1.82 3.78
C PRO A 84 13.89 0.65 2.80
N TRP A 85 13.92 0.89 1.49
CA TRP A 85 13.60 -0.11 0.46
C TRP A 85 14.46 -1.38 0.55
N ALA A 86 15.76 -1.22 0.79
CA ALA A 86 16.67 -2.34 0.94
C ALA A 86 16.33 -3.23 2.14
N GLN A 87 15.89 -2.64 3.26
CA GLN A 87 15.48 -3.37 4.46
C GLN A 87 14.26 -4.27 4.19
N TYR A 88 13.34 -3.81 3.34
CA TYR A 88 12.13 -4.55 2.98
C TYR A 88 12.33 -5.51 1.78
N GLY A 89 13.49 -5.46 1.13
CA GLY A 89 13.82 -6.27 -0.05
C GLY A 89 12.95 -5.91 -1.25
N ILE A 90 12.74 -4.61 -1.49
CA ILE A 90 11.91 -4.12 -2.59
C ILE A 90 12.66 -4.27 -3.92
N ASP A 91 11.98 -4.86 -4.91
CA ASP A 91 12.48 -5.02 -6.28
C ASP A 91 12.10 -3.81 -7.16
N ILE A 92 10.91 -3.24 -6.96
CA ILE A 92 10.34 -2.15 -7.77
C ILE A 92 9.60 -1.14 -6.86
N VAL A 93 9.73 0.15 -7.16
CA VAL A 93 9.04 1.27 -6.48
C VAL A 93 8.13 2.01 -7.46
#